data_AF-A0A963ABJ8-F1
#
_entry.id   AF-A0A963ABJ8-F1
#
_cell.length_a   1.000
_cell.length_b   1.000
_cell.length_c   1.000
_cell.angle_alpha   90.00
_cell.angle_beta   90.00
_cell.angle_gamma   90.00
#
_symmetry.space_group_name_H-M   'P 1'
#
loop_
_entity.id
_entity.type
_entity.pdbx_description
1 polymer ?
#
loop_
_entity_poly.entity_id
_entity_poly.type
_entity_poly.pdbx_seq_one_letter_code
_entity_poly.pdbx_strand_id
1 'polypeptide(L)'
;MAAQAPEEILVTGQRVASGSDADPELIKALDSVPGGTNLITPASKTQLTTLSDLFAYEPGVVVQEFFGGFDQPRLNIRGSGLQSNPVSRGVLLLQDYLPLNDADGSFIIGLIQPLATRTMTVQRGANSRVPGAVTLGG
;
A
#
# COMPACT_ATOMS: atom_id res chain seq x y z
N MET A 1 -33.33 -8.16 -53.93
CA MET A 1 -32.54 -7.48 -52.88
C MET A 1 -32.74 -8.30 -51.61
N ALA A 2 -31.86 -9.28 -51.35
CA ALA A 2 -32.00 -10.19 -50.22
C ALA A 2 -31.47 -9.51 -48.96
N ALA A 3 -32.26 -9.50 -47.89
CA ALA A 3 -31.88 -8.88 -46.61
C ALA A 3 -30.80 -9.73 -45.92
N GLN A 4 -29.66 -9.11 -45.61
CA GLN A 4 -28.57 -9.70 -44.83
C GLN A 4 -29.08 -9.98 -43.41
N ALA A 5 -28.95 -11.21 -42.93
CA ALA A 5 -29.29 -11.57 -41.55
C ALA A 5 -28.39 -10.82 -40.54
N PRO A 6 -28.88 -10.48 -39.34
CA PRO A 6 -28.10 -9.74 -38.35
C PRO A 6 -26.89 -10.56 -37.88
N GLU A 7 -25.73 -9.92 -37.82
CA GLU A 7 -24.47 -10.50 -37.34
C GLU A 7 -24.51 -10.64 -35.82
N GLU A 8 -24.47 -11.88 -35.33
CA GLU A 8 -24.43 -12.18 -33.89
C GLU A 8 -23.00 -12.00 -33.38
N ILE A 9 -22.77 -10.92 -32.62
CA ILE A 9 -21.49 -10.66 -31.97
C ILE A 9 -21.54 -11.26 -30.56
N LEU A 10 -20.95 -12.43 -30.40
CA LEU A 10 -20.76 -13.06 -29.09
C LEU A 10 -19.61 -12.38 -28.34
N VAL A 11 -19.96 -11.44 -27.46
CA VAL A 11 -19.00 -10.80 -26.54
C VAL A 11 -18.80 -11.71 -25.32
N THR A 12 -17.73 -12.50 -25.33
CA THR A 12 -17.30 -13.24 -24.14
C THR A 12 -16.23 -12.45 -23.40
N GLY A 13 -16.51 -12.13 -22.13
CA GLY A 13 -15.51 -11.54 -21.25
C GLY A 13 -14.57 -12.64 -20.76
N GLN A 14 -13.37 -12.73 -21.32
CA GLN A 14 -12.29 -13.38 -20.58
C GLN A 14 -11.93 -12.48 -19.41
N ARG A 15 -12.11 -12.97 -18.19
CA ARG A 15 -11.44 -12.41 -17.03
C ARG A 15 -9.95 -12.66 -17.24
N VAL A 16 -9.29 -11.75 -17.94
CA VAL A 16 -7.87 -11.56 -17.77
C VAL A 16 -7.76 -11.21 -16.30
N ALA A 17 -7.26 -12.14 -15.49
CA ALA A 17 -6.74 -11.76 -14.20
C ALA A 17 -5.67 -10.73 -14.53
N SER A 18 -6.03 -9.44 -14.47
CA SER A 18 -5.07 -8.36 -14.38
C SER A 18 -4.16 -8.80 -13.26
N GLY A 19 -2.94 -9.23 -13.62
CA GLY A 19 -2.09 -10.06 -12.79
C GLY A 19 -1.93 -9.46 -11.41
N SER A 20 -2.80 -9.84 -10.50
CA SER A 20 -2.56 -9.63 -9.09
C SER A 20 -1.57 -10.73 -8.77
N ASP A 21 -0.28 -10.40 -8.84
CA ASP A 21 0.80 -11.20 -8.23
C ASP A 21 0.61 -11.35 -6.71
N ALA A 22 -0.48 -10.81 -6.17
CA ALA A 22 -1.01 -10.99 -4.84
C ALA A 22 -1.15 -12.49 -4.51
N ASP A 23 -0.38 -12.89 -3.51
CA ASP A 23 -0.43 -14.23 -2.92
C ASP A 23 -1.82 -14.48 -2.28
N PRO A 24 -2.55 -15.52 -2.70
CA PRO A 24 -3.87 -15.84 -2.12
C PRO A 24 -3.81 -16.16 -0.62
N GLU A 25 -2.69 -16.68 -0.12
CA GLU A 25 -2.49 -16.91 1.30
C GLU A 25 -2.37 -15.59 2.07
N LEU A 26 -1.69 -14.60 1.49
CA LEU A 26 -1.58 -13.26 2.06
C LEU A 26 -2.92 -12.54 2.11
N ILE A 27 -3.75 -12.66 1.07
CA ILE A 27 -5.12 -12.11 1.07
C ILE A 27 -5.91 -12.70 2.24
N LYS A 28 -5.92 -14.03 2.38
CA LYS A 28 -6.60 -14.71 3.49
C LYS A 28 -6.05 -14.31 4.86
N ALA A 29 -4.73 -14.09 4.96
CA ALA A 29 -4.10 -13.60 6.17
C ALA A 29 -4.56 -12.17 6.51
N LEU A 30 -4.67 -11.27 5.52
CA LEU A 30 -5.16 -9.91 5.73
C LEU A 30 -6.66 -9.87 6.06
N ASP A 31 -7.48 -10.72 5.44
CA ASP A 31 -8.93 -10.80 5.70
C ASP A 31 -9.25 -11.30 7.11
N SER A 32 -8.34 -12.06 7.72
CA SER A 32 -8.48 -12.50 9.11
C SER A 32 -8.01 -11.46 10.14
N VAL A 33 -7.44 -10.33 9.70
CA VAL A 33 -7.11 -9.22 10.60
C VAL A 33 -8.36 -8.37 10.83
N PRO A 34 -8.83 -8.23 12.09
CA PRO A 34 -9.95 -7.36 12.37
C PRO A 34 -9.57 -5.90 12.13
N GLY A 35 -10.34 -5.20 11.29
CA GLY A 35 -10.12 -3.77 11.01
C GLY A 35 -9.72 -3.50 9.57
N GLY A 36 -8.96 -2.42 9.36
CA GLY A 36 -8.64 -1.95 8.01
C GLY A 36 -7.27 -2.45 7.54
N THR A 37 -7.26 -3.35 6.56
CA THR A 37 -6.05 -3.76 5.85
C THR A 37 -6.01 -3.20 4.43
N ASN A 38 -4.82 -3.13 3.84
CA ASN A 38 -4.61 -2.85 2.43
C ASN A 38 -3.58 -3.83 1.88
N LEU A 39 -3.79 -4.26 0.63
CA LEU A 39 -2.83 -5.03 -0.14
C LEU A 39 -2.48 -4.24 -1.39
N ILE A 40 -1.20 -3.88 -1.50
CA ILE A 40 -0.69 -3.06 -2.59
C ILE A 40 0.28 -3.93 -3.39
N THR A 41 0.06 -3.95 -4.70
CA THR A 41 0.96 -4.61 -5.65
C THR A 41 1.59 -3.53 -6.51
N PRO A 42 2.87 -3.17 -6.32
CA PRO A 42 3.52 -2.11 -7.10
C PRO A 42 3.44 -2.33 -8.62
N ALA A 43 3.48 -3.59 -9.07
CA ALA A 43 3.32 -3.95 -10.48
C ALA A 43 1.95 -3.59 -11.09
N SER A 44 0.91 -3.38 -10.27
CA SER A 44 -0.41 -2.96 -10.75
C SER A 44 -0.58 -1.45 -10.82
N LYS A 45 0.40 -0.65 -10.38
CA LYS A 45 0.33 0.81 -10.39
C LYS A 45 0.78 1.32 -11.78
N THR A 46 0.02 2.26 -12.34
CA THR A 46 0.30 2.83 -13.68
C THR A 46 1.48 3.80 -13.68
N GLN A 47 1.73 4.43 -12.53
CA GLN A 47 2.87 5.32 -12.26
C GLN A 47 3.43 4.95 -10.89
N LEU A 48 4.75 4.91 -10.78
CA LEU A 48 5.46 4.57 -9.55
C LEU A 48 6.76 5.37 -9.45
N THR A 49 6.64 6.70 -9.49
CA THR A 49 7.79 7.61 -9.40
C THR A 49 8.08 8.04 -7.98
N THR A 50 7.04 8.13 -7.14
CA THR A 50 7.16 8.51 -5.74
C THR A 50 6.47 7.52 -4.81
N LEU A 51 6.69 7.68 -3.50
CA LEU A 51 5.93 6.93 -2.49
C LEU A 51 4.45 7.32 -2.48
N SER A 52 4.09 8.55 -2.86
CA SER A 52 2.67 8.92 -2.95
C SER A 52 1.97 8.17 -4.08
N ASP A 53 2.65 7.93 -5.20
CA ASP A 53 2.11 7.10 -6.29
C ASP A 53 1.84 5.67 -5.82
N LEU A 54 2.76 5.09 -5.03
CA LEU A 54 2.61 3.75 -4.47
C LEU A 54 1.34 3.63 -3.62
N PHE A 55 1.12 4.60 -2.72
CA PHE A 55 -0.03 4.64 -1.82
C PHE A 55 -1.25 5.39 -2.39
N ALA A 56 -1.20 5.79 -3.66
CA ALA A 56 -2.31 6.46 -4.30
C ALA A 56 -3.55 5.56 -4.28
N TYR A 57 -4.68 6.15 -3.90
CA TYR A 57 -5.98 5.49 -3.76
C TYR A 57 -6.07 4.44 -2.65
N GLU A 58 -5.09 4.36 -1.75
CA GLU A 58 -5.15 3.47 -0.58
C GLU A 58 -5.90 4.14 0.58
N PRO A 59 -7.09 3.66 0.99
CA PRO A 59 -7.88 4.34 2.01
C PRO A 59 -7.17 4.40 3.36
N GLY A 60 -7.13 5.58 3.98
CA GLY A 60 -6.57 5.78 5.32
C GLY A 60 -5.04 5.76 5.40
N VAL A 61 -4.36 5.71 4.26
CA VAL A 61 -2.92 5.95 4.12
C VAL A 61 -2.76 7.26 3.36
N VAL A 62 -2.01 8.20 3.95
CA VAL A 62 -1.77 9.51 3.36
C VAL A 62 -0.28 9.74 3.29
N VAL A 63 0.23 9.93 2.09
CA VAL A 63 1.61 10.37 1.85
C VAL A 63 1.55 11.81 1.37
N GLN A 64 2.21 12.70 2.11
CA GLN A 64 2.29 14.12 1.76
C GLN A 64 3.70 14.42 1.27
N GLU A 65 3.80 14.77 0.00
CA GLU A 65 5.03 15.31 -0.58
C GLU A 65 5.13 16.81 -0.30
N PHE A 66 6.35 17.28 -0.06
CA PHE A 66 6.65 18.69 0.12
C PHE A 66 6.96 19.38 -1.20
N PHE A 67 8.17 19.16 -1.71
CA PHE A 67 8.69 19.88 -2.87
C PHE A 67 8.92 19.01 -4.11
N GLY A 68 8.48 17.74 -4.10
CA GLY A 68 8.84 16.76 -5.13
C GLY A 68 10.36 16.46 -5.14
N GLY A 69 10.75 15.25 -5.51
CA GLY A 69 12.17 14.85 -5.55
C GLY A 69 12.68 14.21 -4.25
N PHE A 70 13.83 14.67 -3.72
CA PHE A 70 14.57 14.04 -2.60
C PHE A 70 14.07 14.42 -1.19
N ASP A 71 13.05 15.26 -1.07
CA ASP A 71 12.51 15.59 0.25
C ASP A 71 11.75 14.39 0.84
N GLN A 72 11.87 14.16 2.14
CA GLN A 72 11.27 13.00 2.78
C GLN A 72 9.75 13.21 2.90
N PRO A 73 8.92 12.43 2.19
CA PRO A 73 7.48 12.59 2.27
C PRO A 73 6.95 12.22 3.66
N ARG A 74 5.85 12.84 4.08
CA ARG A 74 5.19 12.49 5.34
C ARG A 74 4.27 11.30 5.14
N LEU A 75 4.55 10.19 5.80
CA LEU A 75 3.62 9.06 5.87
C LEU A 75 2.72 9.19 7.11
N ASN A 76 1.41 9.22 6.91
CA ASN A 76 0.43 9.24 7.97
C ASN A 76 -0.59 8.12 7.75
N ILE A 77 -0.85 7.32 8.78
CA ILE A 77 -1.90 6.30 8.78
C ILE A 77 -2.83 6.61 9.96
N ARG A 78 -4.13 6.79 9.68
CA ARG A 78 -5.12 7.19 10.70
C ARG A 78 -4.71 8.42 11.54
N GLY A 79 -3.99 9.37 10.94
CA GLY A 79 -3.53 10.58 11.62
C GLY A 79 -2.26 10.43 12.46
N SER A 80 -1.57 9.29 12.38
CA SER A 80 -0.26 9.11 13.01
C SER A 80 0.74 10.13 12.47
N GLY A 81 1.47 10.80 13.35
CA GLY A 81 2.54 11.71 12.94
C GLY A 81 2.09 13.15 12.63
N LEU A 82 0.79 13.47 12.70
CA LEU A 82 0.27 14.84 12.44
C LEU A 82 0.94 15.94 13.27
N GLN A 83 1.37 15.63 14.50
CA GLN A 83 2.00 16.59 15.42
C GLN A 83 3.52 16.42 15.53
N SER A 84 4.11 15.41 14.89
CA SER A 84 5.56 15.19 14.96
C SER A 84 6.31 16.03 13.93
N ASN A 85 7.43 16.61 14.31
CA ASN A 85 8.39 17.20 13.38
C ASN A 85 9.80 16.84 13.86
N PRO A 86 10.56 16.00 13.13
CA PRO A 86 10.22 15.34 11.86
C PRO A 86 9.13 14.26 12.01
N VAL A 87 8.39 14.00 10.92
CA VAL A 87 7.28 13.03 10.84
C VAL A 87 7.77 11.61 10.55
N SER A 88 8.55 11.08 11.47
CA SER A 88 9.17 9.76 11.34
C SER A 88 8.69 8.78 12.39
N ARG A 89 7.52 8.98 13.02
CA ARG A 89 7.04 8.15 14.14
C ARG A 89 5.55 7.82 14.04
N GLY A 90 5.15 6.80 14.80
CA GLY A 90 3.75 6.39 14.95
C GLY A 90 3.30 5.32 13.95
N VAL A 91 4.19 4.87 13.06
CA VAL A 91 3.99 3.76 12.12
C VAL A 91 5.15 2.78 12.26
N LEU A 92 4.86 1.47 12.26
CA LEU A 92 5.88 0.43 12.20
C LEU A 92 6.08 -0.02 10.76
N LEU A 93 7.30 0.18 10.26
CA LEU A 93 7.74 -0.27 8.96
C LEU A 93 8.48 -1.59 9.10
N LEU A 94 8.05 -2.56 8.31
CA LEU A 94 8.64 -3.88 8.25
C LEU A 94 9.06 -4.17 6.82
N GLN A 95 10.30 -4.62 6.66
CA GLN A 95 10.76 -5.23 5.42
C GLN A 95 11.01 -6.70 5.71
N ASP A 96 10.26 -7.58 5.05
CA ASP A 96 10.37 -9.04 5.25
C ASP A 96 10.28 -9.45 6.74
N TYR A 97 9.35 -8.81 7.46
CA TYR A 97 9.13 -8.96 8.91
C TYR A 97 10.25 -8.43 9.83
N LEU A 98 11.27 -7.78 9.28
CA LEU A 98 12.30 -7.10 10.05
C LEU A 98 11.95 -5.61 10.24
N PRO A 99 12.04 -5.06 11.46
CA PRO A 99 11.77 -3.65 11.71
C PRO A 99 12.80 -2.77 11.01
N LEU A 100 12.30 -1.81 10.23
CA LEU A 100 13.10 -0.70 9.70
C LEU A 100 13.17 0.49 10.67
N ASN A 101 12.33 0.49 11.71
CA ASN A 101 12.33 1.52 12.73
C ASN A 101 13.51 1.34 13.69
N ASP A 102 13.99 2.46 14.23
CA ASP A 102 14.90 2.51 15.36
C ASP A 102 14.18 2.12 16.68
N ALA A 103 14.95 1.89 17.73
CA ALA A 103 14.45 1.47 19.04
C ALA A 103 13.47 2.46 19.70
N ASP A 104 13.53 3.73 19.31
CA ASP A 104 12.62 4.78 19.76
C ASP A 104 11.39 4.95 18.84
N GLY A 105 11.28 4.12 17.80
CA GLY A 105 10.22 4.14 16.82
C GLY A 105 10.38 5.11 15.68
N SER A 106 11.50 5.85 15.60
CA SER A 106 11.77 6.65 14.39
C SER A 106 12.05 5.77 13.18
N PHE A 107 11.83 6.29 11.98
CA PHE A 107 12.21 5.63 10.73
C PHE A 107 12.67 6.62 9.67
N ILE A 108 13.40 6.13 8.67
CA ILE A 108 13.78 6.90 7.49
C ILE A 108 12.91 6.43 6.32
N ILE A 109 11.95 7.25 5.91
CA ILE A 109 10.96 6.88 4.89
C ILE A 109 11.59 6.51 3.54
N GLY A 110 12.74 7.10 3.20
CA GLY A 110 13.48 6.83 1.97
C GLY A 110 14.10 5.43 1.89
N LEU A 111 14.07 4.64 2.98
CA LEU A 111 14.48 3.24 2.95
C LEU A 111 13.45 2.35 2.23
N ILE A 112 12.20 2.81 2.08
CA ILE A 112 11.19 2.10 1.30
C ILE A 112 11.50 2.27 -0.18
N GLN A 113 11.63 1.14 -0.90
CA GLN A 113 11.95 1.11 -2.33
C GLN A 113 10.80 0.50 -3.13
N PRO A 114 9.88 1.33 -3.70
CA PRO A 114 8.70 0.82 -4.40
C PRO A 114 9.02 -0.13 -5.56
N LEU A 115 10.06 0.19 -6.34
CA LEU A 115 10.47 -0.60 -7.50
C LEU A 115 11.11 -1.95 -7.15
N ALA A 116 11.65 -2.08 -5.93
CA ALA A 116 12.22 -3.34 -5.43
C ALA A 116 11.20 -4.16 -4.61
N THR A 117 9.97 -3.66 -4.46
CA THR A 117 8.94 -4.27 -3.64
C THR A 117 7.99 -5.09 -4.51
N ARG A 118 7.82 -6.39 -4.22
CA ARG A 118 6.83 -7.23 -4.90
C ARG A 118 5.42 -6.97 -4.40
N THR A 119 5.28 -6.85 -3.09
CA THR A 119 3.99 -6.69 -2.42
C THR A 119 4.18 -5.89 -1.15
N MET A 120 3.23 -5.02 -0.85
CA MET A 120 3.21 -4.25 0.39
C MET A 120 1.84 -4.43 1.05
N THR A 121 1.85 -4.58 2.36
CA THR A 121 0.62 -4.64 3.16
C THR A 121 0.61 -3.54 4.19
N VAL A 122 -0.57 -3.00 4.45
CA VAL A 122 -0.77 -2.00 5.49
C VAL A 122 -1.84 -2.52 6.43
N GLN A 123 -1.51 -2.58 7.72
CA GLN A 123 -2.46 -2.88 8.78
C GLN A 123 -2.71 -1.59 9.54
N ARG A 124 -3.93 -1.05 9.47
CA ARG A 124 -4.24 0.28 9.99
C ARG A 124 -4.78 0.18 11.42
N GLY A 125 -4.17 0.93 12.32
CA GLY A 125 -4.53 1.08 13.73
C GLY A 125 -3.88 0.02 14.63
N ALA A 126 -4.38 -0.09 15.86
CA ALA A 126 -3.84 -0.97 16.89
C ALA A 126 -4.06 -2.48 16.63
N ASN A 127 -4.73 -2.85 15.55
CA ASN A 127 -5.05 -4.26 15.23
C ASN A 127 -3.99 -4.93 14.35
N SER A 128 -2.82 -4.32 14.18
CA SER A 128 -1.70 -4.97 13.48
C SER A 128 -1.33 -6.27 14.19
N ARG A 129 -1.16 -7.36 13.43
CA ARG A 129 -0.73 -8.66 13.97
C ARG A 129 0.69 -8.62 14.53
N VAL A 130 1.47 -7.63 14.10
CA VAL A 130 2.86 -7.48 14.53
C VAL A 130 2.89 -6.56 15.75
N PRO A 131 3.32 -7.06 16.91
CA PRO A 131 3.45 -6.22 18.09
C PRO A 131 4.55 -5.18 17.86
N GLY A 132 4.16 -3.91 17.89
CA GLY A 132 5.07 -2.76 17.84
C GLY A 132 4.82 -1.85 19.02
N ALA A 133 5.84 -1.57 19.82
CA ALA A 133 5.70 -0.72 21.02
C ALA A 133 5.38 0.76 20.72
N VAL A 134 5.43 1.15 19.43
CA VAL A 134 5.45 2.55 18.96
C VAL A 134 4.50 2.81 17.79
N THR A 135 3.50 1.94 17.57
CA THR A 135 2.49 2.09 16.51
C THR A 135 1.22 2.75 17.04
N LEU A 136 0.95 3.97 16.58
CA LEU A 136 -0.33 4.65 16.83
C LEU A 136 -1.25 4.57 15.61
N GLY A 137 -0.66 4.55 14.41
CA GLY A 137 -1.35 4.52 13.13
C GLY A 137 -1.46 3.15 12.48
N GLY A 138 -0.47 2.27 12.68
CA GLY A 138 -0.38 0.95 12.05
C GLY A 138 1.01 0.34 12.12
#